data_AF-A0A3G2EIN2-F1
#
_entry.id   AF-A0A3G2EIN2-F1
#
_cell.length_a   1.000
_cell.length_b   1.000
_cell.length_c   1.000
_cell.angle_alpha   90.00
_cell.angle_beta   90.00
_cell.angle_gamma   90.00
#
_symmetry.space_group_name_H-M   'P 1'
#
loop_
_entity.id
_entity.type
_entity.pdbx_description
1 polymer ?
#
loop_
_entity_poly.entity_id
_entity_poly.type
_entity_poly.pdbx_seq_one_letter_code
_entity_poly.pdbx_strand_id
1 'polypeptide(L)'
;MARLLSLLLLICAALPAQADEHTVVVKAAAPPKGCVEVEANGQRAPSMSCLNEKLLPNSNTMNRPPPALSGAEAIMQRPSNQLGLYNRAALEHRMGNAFGKSVTPQRPPAPAPASPLLPPR
;
A
#
# COMPACT_ATOMS: atom_id res chain seq x y z
N MET A 1 -27.98 -22.82 -25.56
CA MET A 1 -26.62 -22.65 -24.99
C MET A 1 -26.41 -21.26 -24.39
N ALA A 2 -26.53 -20.16 -25.16
CA ALA A 2 -26.31 -18.80 -24.65
C ALA A 2 -27.26 -18.39 -23.49
N ARG A 3 -28.55 -18.75 -23.56
CA ARG A 3 -29.52 -18.42 -22.50
C ARG A 3 -29.29 -19.17 -21.18
N LEU A 4 -28.70 -20.37 -21.24
CA LEU A 4 -28.34 -21.13 -20.03
C LEU A 4 -27.16 -20.47 -19.31
N LEU A 5 -26.19 -19.98 -20.08
CA LEU A 5 -25.02 -19.25 -19.57
C LEU A 5 -25.41 -17.92 -18.91
N SER A 6 -26.39 -17.20 -19.49
CA SER A 6 -26.90 -15.95 -18.91
C SER A 6 -27.62 -16.15 -17.57
N LEU A 7 -28.37 -17.25 -17.43
CA LEU A 7 -29.03 -17.62 -16.17
C LEU A 7 -28.01 -18.01 -15.08
N LEU A 8 -26.93 -18.69 -15.47
CA LEU A 8 -25.89 -19.15 -14.55
C LEU A 8 -25.07 -17.97 -13.96
N LEU A 9 -24.83 -16.93 -14.77
CA LEU A 9 -24.17 -15.69 -14.32
C LEU A 9 -25.03 -14.86 -13.35
N LEU A 10 -26.35 -14.83 -13.54
CA LEU A 10 -27.27 -14.10 -12.66
C LEU A 10 -27.42 -14.73 -11.27
N ILE A 11 -27.26 -16.05 -11.15
CA ILE A 11 -27.33 -16.77 -9.87
C ILE A 11 -26.07 -16.53 -9.02
N CYS A 12 -24.91 -16.31 -9.64
CA CYS A 12 -23.65 -16.03 -8.92
C CYS A 12 -23.62 -14.64 -8.25
N ALA A 13 -24.41 -13.68 -8.73
CA ALA A 13 -24.42 -12.31 -8.19
C ALA A 13 -25.29 -12.14 -6.93
N ALA A 14 -26.07 -13.16 -6.56
CA ALA A 14 -27.01 -13.10 -5.43
C ALA A 14 -26.54 -13.88 -4.19
N LEU A 15 -25.31 -14.45 -4.19
CA LEU A 15 -24.76 -15.02 -2.96
C LEU A 15 -24.39 -13.86 -2.02
N PRO A 16 -25.05 -13.69 -0.86
CA PRO A 16 -24.47 -12.87 0.18
C PRO A 16 -23.16 -13.56 0.58
N ALA A 17 -22.05 -12.84 0.44
CA ALA A 17 -20.80 -13.19 1.10
C ALA A 17 -21.04 -13.09 2.61
N GLN A 18 -21.63 -14.13 3.20
CA GLN A 18 -21.63 -14.33 4.63
C GLN A 18 -20.19 -14.74 4.98
N ALA A 19 -19.33 -13.72 5.11
CA ALA A 19 -18.15 -13.82 5.93
C ALA A 19 -18.65 -14.03 7.35
N ASP A 20 -18.89 -15.29 7.70
CA ASP A 20 -19.17 -15.71 9.05
C ASP A 20 -17.90 -15.46 9.85
N GLU A 21 -17.81 -14.25 10.41
CA GLU A 21 -16.80 -13.86 11.37
C GLU A 21 -17.12 -14.64 12.66
N HIS A 22 -16.80 -15.94 12.65
CA HIS A 22 -16.62 -16.72 13.87
C HIS A 22 -15.39 -16.13 14.61
N THR A 23 -15.59 -14.93 15.16
CA THR A 23 -14.80 -14.45 16.29
C THR A 23 -15.15 -15.36 17.44
N VAL A 24 -14.42 -16.47 17.54
CA VAL A 24 -14.33 -17.19 18.80
C VAL A 24 -13.66 -16.23 19.77
N VAL A 25 -14.48 -15.47 20.50
CA VAL A 25 -14.03 -14.70 21.65
C VAL A 25 -13.65 -15.72 22.70
N VAL A 26 -12.41 -16.21 22.60
CA VAL A 26 -11.76 -16.92 23.70
C VAL A 26 -11.61 -15.90 24.81
N LYS A 27 -12.57 -15.89 25.72
CA LYS A 27 -12.45 -15.14 26.97
C LYS A 27 -11.33 -15.82 27.76
N ALA A 28 -10.11 -15.33 27.59
CA ALA A 28 -8.96 -15.77 28.36
C ALA A 28 -9.32 -15.67 29.84
N ALA A 29 -9.20 -16.78 30.56
CA ALA A 29 -9.32 -16.78 32.01
C ALA A 29 -8.33 -15.75 32.57
N ALA A 30 -8.76 -14.97 33.57
CA ALA A 30 -7.91 -13.98 34.21
C ALA A 30 -6.58 -14.66 34.62
N PRO A 31 -5.42 -14.14 34.17
CA PRO A 31 -4.16 -14.79 34.44
C PRO A 31 -3.92 -14.85 35.95
N PRO A 32 -3.29 -15.93 36.45
CA PRO A 32 -2.90 -16.00 37.85
C PRO A 32 -2.05 -14.77 38.19
N LYS A 33 -2.29 -14.18 39.36
CA LYS A 33 -1.58 -12.98 39.84
C LYS A 33 -0.09 -13.29 40.02
N GLY A 34 0.70 -13.17 38.96
CA GLY A 34 2.16 -13.28 39.00
C GLY A 34 2.72 -14.13 37.87
N CYS A 35 3.68 -13.55 37.14
CA CYS A 35 4.55 -14.28 36.25
C CYS A 35 5.64 -14.98 37.07
N VAL A 36 5.68 -16.30 37.04
CA VAL A 36 6.69 -17.09 37.73
C VAL A 36 7.62 -17.72 36.71
N GLU A 37 8.91 -17.50 36.89
CA GLU A 37 9.97 -18.09 36.08
C GLU A 37 10.48 -19.33 36.82
N VAL A 38 10.47 -20.49 36.16
CA VAL A 38 10.93 -21.75 36.76
C VAL A 38 12.28 -22.13 36.16
N GLU A 39 13.24 -22.40 37.03
CA GLU A 39 14.55 -22.92 36.64
C GLU A 39 14.58 -24.42 36.91
N ALA A 40 14.77 -25.23 35.86
CA ALA A 40 14.90 -26.67 35.94
C ALA A 40 16.22 -27.08 35.29
N ASN A 41 17.07 -27.80 36.04
CA ASN A 41 18.39 -28.25 35.57
C ASN A 41 19.32 -27.12 35.06
N GLY A 42 19.31 -25.95 35.73
CA GLY A 42 20.14 -24.79 35.35
C GLY A 42 19.65 -23.99 34.14
N GLN A 43 18.57 -24.45 33.48
CA GLN A 43 17.93 -23.74 32.39
C GLN A 43 16.66 -23.04 32.89
N ARG A 44 16.60 -21.72 32.70
CA ARG A 44 15.37 -20.95 32.90
C ARG A 44 14.42 -21.22 31.74
N ALA A 45 13.22 -21.71 32.04
CA ALA A 45 12.15 -21.83 31.07
C ALA A 45 11.18 -20.65 31.26
N PRO A 46 11.25 -19.61 30.41
CA PRO A 46 10.36 -18.47 30.55
C PRO A 46 8.92 -18.83 30.28
N SER A 47 8.02 -18.24 31.06
CA SER A 47 6.59 -18.41 30.85
C SER A 47 6.16 -17.58 29.63
N MET A 48 5.97 -18.25 28.49
CA MET A 48 5.55 -17.58 27.24
C MET A 48 4.23 -16.82 27.38
N SER A 49 3.34 -17.27 28.26
CA SER A 49 2.08 -16.57 28.59
C SER A 49 2.33 -15.20 29.21
N CYS A 50 3.26 -15.09 30.17
CA CYS A 50 3.62 -13.81 30.78
C CYS A 50 4.31 -12.88 29.78
N LEU A 51 5.22 -13.43 28.97
CA LEU A 51 5.95 -12.63 27.99
C LEU A 51 4.98 -11.99 26.98
N ASN A 52 4.01 -12.77 26.50
CA ASN A 52 2.95 -12.26 25.64
C ASN A 52 2.13 -11.17 26.32
N GLU A 53 1.78 -11.34 27.61
CA GLU A 53 1.06 -10.33 28.41
C GLU A 53 1.84 -9.02 28.56
N LYS A 54 3.16 -9.08 28.72
CA LYS A 54 4.01 -7.88 28.79
C LYS A 54 4.21 -7.19 27.44
N LEU A 55 4.13 -7.92 26.34
CA LEU A 55 4.26 -7.39 25.00
C LEU A 55 2.94 -6.83 24.45
N LEU A 56 1.81 -7.14 25.08
CA LEU A 56 0.52 -6.59 24.71
C LEU A 56 0.55 -5.06 24.87
N PRO A 57 0.14 -4.30 23.83
CA PRO A 57 0.04 -2.85 23.92
C PRO A 57 -0.93 -2.49 25.04
N ASN A 58 -0.53 -1.61 25.95
CA ASN A 58 -1.40 -1.09 27.01
C ASN A 58 -2.68 -0.56 26.37
N SER A 59 -3.86 -0.84 26.96
CA SER A 59 -5.16 -0.42 26.40
C SER A 59 -5.25 1.09 26.13
N ASN A 60 -4.48 1.90 26.86
CA ASN A 60 -4.35 3.35 26.62
C ASN A 60 -3.64 3.71 25.29
N THR A 61 -2.90 2.78 24.70
CA THR A 61 -2.19 2.97 23.42
C THR A 61 -3.03 2.61 22.20
N MET A 62 -4.16 1.90 22.37
CA MET A 62 -5.08 1.55 21.27
C MET A 62 -5.76 2.78 20.67
N ASN A 63 -5.98 3.84 21.47
CA ASN A 63 -6.55 5.11 21.02
C ASN A 63 -5.48 6.17 20.71
N ARG A 64 -4.19 5.81 20.78
CA ARG A 64 -3.11 6.76 20.48
C ARG A 64 -2.95 6.85 18.96
N PRO A 65 -2.84 8.06 18.38
CA PRO A 65 -2.49 8.18 16.97
C PRO A 65 -1.18 7.40 16.70
N PRO A 66 -1.07 6.76 15.52
CA PRO A 66 0.09 5.96 15.18
C PRO A 66 1.37 6.79 15.40
N PRO A 67 2.47 6.16 15.86
CA PRO A 67 3.72 6.88 16.08
C PRO A 67 4.10 7.64 14.81
N ALA A 68 4.49 8.91 14.98
CA ALA A 68 4.94 9.72 13.86
C ALA A 68 6.07 8.96 13.16
N LEU A 69 5.92 8.79 11.84
CA LEU A 69 6.94 8.17 10.99
C LEU A 69 8.28 8.84 11.26
N SER A 70 9.37 8.08 11.35
CA SER A 70 10.68 8.72 11.43
C SER A 70 10.95 9.46 10.12
N GLY A 71 11.92 10.37 10.13
CA GLY A 71 12.25 11.19 8.96
C GLY A 71 12.50 10.35 7.70
N ALA A 72 13.05 9.14 7.85
CA ALA A 72 13.31 8.23 6.74
C ALA A 72 12.03 7.63 6.16
N GLU A 73 11.11 7.09 6.97
CA GLU A 73 9.85 6.53 6.48
C GLU A 73 8.96 7.63 5.89
N ALA A 74 9.01 8.84 6.45
CA ALA A 74 8.30 9.99 5.90
C ALA A 74 8.80 10.38 4.49
N ILE A 75 10.10 10.21 4.19
CA ILE A 75 10.66 10.46 2.84
C ILE A 75 10.22 9.37 1.87
N MET A 76 10.17 8.11 2.30
CA MET A 76 9.72 6.99 1.45
C MET A 76 8.27 7.12 0.99
N GLN A 77 7.44 7.81 1.76
CA GLN A 77 6.04 8.09 1.40
C GLN A 77 5.87 9.31 0.49
N ARG A 78 6.91 10.14 0.31
CA ARG A 78 6.82 11.31 -0.56
C ARG A 78 6.86 10.89 -2.03
N PRO A 79 5.98 11.47 -2.88
CA PRO A 79 6.02 11.18 -4.30
C PRO A 79 7.29 11.75 -4.93
N SER A 80 7.80 11.08 -5.98
CA SER A 80 9.13 11.40 -6.53
C SER A 80 9.25 12.81 -7.11
N ASN A 81 8.13 13.44 -7.50
CA ASN A 81 8.08 14.83 -7.95
C ASN A 81 8.42 15.84 -6.83
N GLN A 82 8.16 15.51 -5.56
CA GLN A 82 8.54 16.37 -4.43
C GLN A 82 10.00 16.18 -4.01
N LEU A 83 10.58 15.02 -4.33
CA LEU A 83 11.96 14.69 -3.99
C LEU A 83 12.96 15.14 -5.06
N GLY A 84 12.49 15.67 -6.20
CA GLY A 84 13.35 16.00 -7.34
C GLY A 84 13.98 14.75 -7.98
N LEU A 85 13.46 13.56 -7.67
CA LEU A 85 13.93 12.30 -8.22
C LEU A 85 13.25 12.01 -9.56
N TYR A 86 13.72 10.95 -10.22
CA TYR A 86 13.12 10.47 -11.46
C TYR A 86 11.61 10.26 -11.31
N ASN A 87 10.86 10.76 -12.28
CA ASN A 87 9.42 10.56 -12.39
C ASN A 87 9.07 10.24 -13.86
N ARG A 88 8.49 9.06 -14.08
CA ARG A 88 8.15 8.60 -15.43
C ARG A 88 7.14 9.51 -16.12
N ALA A 89 6.07 9.91 -15.43
CA ALA A 89 5.06 10.79 -15.99
C ALA A 89 5.65 12.15 -16.37
N ALA A 90 6.54 12.70 -15.56
CA ALA A 90 7.24 13.95 -15.89
C ALA A 90 8.13 13.81 -17.13
N LEU A 91 8.82 12.66 -17.28
CA LEU A 91 9.64 12.39 -18.46
C LEU A 91 8.77 12.18 -19.72
N GLU A 92 7.65 11.45 -19.61
CA GLU A 92 6.66 11.28 -20.67
C GLU A 92 6.17 12.65 -21.18
N HIS A 93 5.85 13.58 -20.28
CA HIS A 93 5.45 14.94 -20.67
C HIS A 93 6.56 15.72 -21.38
N ARG A 94 7.81 15.60 -20.92
CA ARG A 94 8.95 16.31 -21.54
C ARG A 94 9.28 15.76 -22.93
N MET A 95 9.17 14.45 -23.12
CA MET A 95 9.52 13.79 -24.37
C MET A 95 8.37 13.80 -25.39
N GLY A 96 7.12 13.81 -24.92
CA GLY A 96 5.94 13.68 -25.76
C GLY A 96 5.95 12.36 -26.55
N ASN A 97 5.64 12.43 -27.85
CA ASN A 97 5.63 11.27 -28.74
C ASN A 97 7.00 10.58 -28.88
N ALA A 98 8.10 11.22 -28.45
CA ALA A 98 9.44 10.66 -28.49
C ALA A 98 9.75 9.73 -27.28
N PHE A 99 8.85 9.63 -26.29
CA PHE A 99 9.06 8.81 -25.11
C PHE A 99 9.26 7.32 -25.48
N GLY A 100 10.38 6.73 -25.05
CA GLY A 100 10.73 5.35 -25.38
C GLY A 100 11.17 5.11 -26.83
N LYS A 101 11.31 6.17 -27.65
CA LYS A 101 11.76 6.09 -29.05
C LYS A 101 13.02 6.87 -29.34
N SER A 102 13.26 7.96 -28.62
CA SER A 102 14.45 8.81 -28.78
C SER A 102 14.99 9.28 -27.44
N VAL A 103 16.26 9.69 -27.44
CA VAL A 103 16.91 10.41 -26.33
C VAL A 103 16.63 11.92 -26.36
N THR A 104 16.13 12.44 -27.49
CA THR A 104 15.79 13.86 -27.66
C THR A 104 14.27 14.08 -27.62
N PRO A 105 13.78 15.15 -26.97
CA PRO A 105 12.35 15.50 -26.97
C PRO A 105 11.77 15.72 -28.37
N GLN A 106 10.45 15.56 -28.51
CA GLN A 106 9.74 15.94 -29.72
C GLN A 106 9.85 17.45 -29.96
N ARG A 107 10.55 17.85 -31.03
CA ARG A 107 10.53 19.22 -31.54
C ARG A 107 9.55 19.30 -32.70
N PRO A 108 8.60 20.26 -32.70
CA PRO A 108 7.82 20.55 -33.91
C PRO A 108 8.75 20.85 -35.09
N PRO A 109 8.39 20.45 -36.32
CA PRO A 109 9.16 20.87 -37.50
C PRO A 109 9.24 22.40 -37.54
N ALA A 110 10.37 22.92 -38.03
CA ALA A 110 10.48 24.35 -38.24
C ALA A 110 9.34 24.81 -39.16
N PRO A 111 8.68 25.95 -38.86
CA PRO A 111 7.67 26.49 -39.75
C PRO A 111 8.29 26.69 -41.14
N ALA A 112 7.51 26.41 -42.18
CA ALA A 112 7.94 26.71 -43.54
C ALA A 112 8.31 28.20 -43.64
N PRO A 113 9.39 28.56 -44.36
CA PRO A 113 9.78 29.95 -44.50
C PRO A 113 8.62 30.74 -45.11
N ALA A 114 8.12 31.74 -44.38
CA ALA A 114 7.13 32.66 -44.90
C ALA A 114 7.82 33.52 -45.96
N SER A 115 7.44 33.33 -47.23
CA SER A 115 7.93 34.19 -48.30
C SER A 115 7.26 35.55 -48.18
N PRO A 116 8.00 36.67 -48.15
CA PRO A 116 7.42 38.01 -48.12
C PRO A 116 6.68 38.37 -49.43
N LEU A 117 6.80 37.54 -50.47
CA LEU A 117 6.22 37.75 -51.79
C LEU A 117 4.94 36.93 -52.02
N LEU A 118 4.55 36.05 -51.10
CA LEU A 118 3.38 35.17 -51.25
C LEU A 118 2.39 35.41 -50.11
N PRO A 119 1.09 35.58 -50.40
CA PRO A 119 0.07 35.68 -49.37
C PRO A 119 -0.05 34.33 -48.61
N PRO A 120 -0.41 34.36 -47.31
CA PRO A 120 -0.64 33.14 -46.54
C PRO A 120 -1.76 32.32 -47.17
N ARG A 121 -1.53 31.01 -47.31
CA ARG A 121 -2.55 30.03 -47.73
C ARG A 121 -3.25 29.43 -46.52
#